data_AF-A0A9X3R5I9-F1
#
_entry.id   AF-A0A9X3R5I9-F1
#
_cell.length_a   1.000
_cell.length_b   1.000
_cell.length_c   1.000
_cell.angle_alpha   90.00
_cell.angle_beta   90.00
_cell.angle_gamma   90.00
#
_symmetry.space_group_name_H-M   'P 1'
#
loop_
_entity.id
_entity.type
_entity.pdbx_description
1 polymer ?
#
loop_
_entity_poly.entity_id
_entity_poly.type
_entity_poly.pdbx_seq_one_letter_code
_entity_poly.pdbx_strand_id
1 'polypeptide(L)'
;MKNSLTVIKTLPSPWLVGGKPVTEIEVREASLGDSLEAEKEANPALQPTAFQVALACQVLVRAGDDTGPFVPAQFKTLKGKQWAVFREAMQEAEKLGED
;
A
#
# COMPACT_ATOMS: atom_id res chain seq x y z
N MET A 1 0.63 14.65 18.83
CA MET A 1 0.75 13.72 17.70
C MET A 1 -0.62 13.09 17.52
N LYS A 2 -1.32 13.31 16.40
CA LYS A 2 -2.50 12.47 16.09
C LYS A 2 -1.95 11.05 15.96
N ASN A 3 -2.45 10.10 16.74
CA ASN A 3 -2.19 8.69 16.47
C ASN A 3 -2.73 8.43 15.06
N SER A 4 -1.86 8.18 14.09
CA SER A 4 -2.30 7.78 12.76
C SER A 4 -3.07 6.48 12.91
N LEU A 5 -4.36 6.49 12.54
CA LEU A 5 -5.17 5.30 12.51
C LEU A 5 -4.64 4.42 11.38
N THR A 6 -4.18 3.21 11.72
CA THR A 6 -3.67 2.23 10.76
C THR A 6 -4.62 1.05 10.68
N VAL A 7 -4.67 0.43 9.50
CA VAL A 7 -5.40 -0.80 9.20
C VAL A 7 -4.39 -1.91 8.98
N ILE A 8 -4.51 -2.99 9.75
CA ILE A 8 -3.69 -4.19 9.60
C ILE A 8 -4.52 -5.27 8.90
N LYS A 9 -3.96 -5.91 7.87
CA LYS A 9 -4.60 -7.01 7.15
C LYS A 9 -3.64 -8.19 6.94
N THR A 10 -4.17 -9.40 7.09
CA THR A 10 -3.49 -10.63 6.68
C THR A 10 -3.71 -10.91 5.20
N LEU A 11 -2.64 -11.31 4.50
CA LEU A 11 -2.68 -11.66 3.09
C LEU A 11 -3.13 -13.12 2.89
N PRO A 12 -3.89 -13.43 1.83
CA PRO A 12 -4.39 -14.78 1.54
C PRO A 12 -3.29 -15.75 1.08
N SER A 13 -2.12 -15.24 0.72
CA SER A 13 -0.90 -15.99 0.47
C SER A 13 0.31 -15.10 0.76
N PRO A 14 1.51 -15.66 1.00
CA PRO A 14 2.71 -14.84 1.22
C PRO A 14 3.05 -13.96 0.01
N TRP A 15 3.32 -12.68 0.24
CA TRP A 15 3.91 -11.74 -0.72
C TRP A 15 5.43 -11.71 -0.52
N LEU A 16 6.21 -11.70 -1.61
CA LEU A 16 7.66 -11.68 -1.51
C LEU A 16 8.19 -10.23 -1.57
N VAL A 17 8.72 -9.77 -0.44
CA VAL A 17 9.38 -8.47 -0.28
C VAL A 17 10.84 -8.72 0.08
N GLY A 18 11.79 -8.22 -0.72
CA GLY A 18 13.22 -8.46 -0.47
C GLY A 18 13.62 -9.94 -0.42
N GLY A 19 12.85 -10.83 -1.07
CA GLY A 19 13.03 -12.29 -1.01
C GLY A 19 12.46 -12.96 0.23
N LYS A 20 11.85 -12.21 1.15
CA LYS A 20 11.21 -12.74 2.36
C LYS A 20 9.69 -12.85 2.18
N PRO A 21 9.07 -13.95 2.66
CA PRO A 21 7.62 -14.07 2.66
C PRO A 21 6.99 -13.18 3.73
N VAL A 22 6.11 -12.29 3.30
CA VAL A 22 5.29 -11.41 4.14
C VAL A 22 3.85 -11.89 4.11
N THR A 23 3.21 -11.99 5.28
CA THR A 23 1.80 -12.41 5.40
C THR A 23 0.89 -11.33 5.96
N GLU A 24 1.43 -10.19 6.37
CA GLU A 24 0.67 -9.10 7.00
C GLU A 24 1.14 -7.75 6.47
N ILE A 25 0.19 -6.84 6.28
CA ILE A 25 0.44 -5.46 5.89
C ILE A 25 -0.24 -4.50 6.85
N GLU A 26 0.36 -3.33 7.01
CA GLU A 26 -0.18 -2.22 7.79
C GLU A 26 -0.22 -0.97 6.93
N VAL A 27 -1.40 -0.38 6.80
CA VAL A 27 -1.68 0.74 5.90
C VAL A 27 -2.26 1.89 6.72
N ARG A 28 -1.84 3.12 6.43
CA ARG A 28 -2.43 4.34 6.99
C ARG A 28 -3.32 5.05 5.98
N GLU A 29 -4.08 6.02 6.47
CA GLU A 29 -4.78 6.97 5.60
C GLU A 29 -3.81 7.71 4.66
N ALA A 30 -4.24 7.93 3.42
CA ALA A 30 -3.55 8.80 2.48
C ALA A 30 -3.77 10.27 2.84
N SER A 31 -2.68 11.02 2.99
CA SER A 31 -2.75 12.48 3.00
C SER A 31 -2.83 13.02 1.57
N LEU A 32 -3.23 14.28 1.42
CA LEU A 32 -3.14 14.98 0.14
C LEU A 32 -1.71 14.95 -0.44
N GLY A 33 -0.69 15.03 0.43
CA GLY A 33 0.71 14.95 0.00
C GLY A 33 1.05 13.61 -0.65
N ASP A 34 0.54 12.51 -0.11
CA ASP A 34 0.76 11.16 -0.66
C ASP A 34 0.14 11.03 -2.06
N SER A 35 -1.08 11.55 -2.23
CA SER A 35 -1.75 11.55 -3.54
C SER A 35 -0.97 12.35 -4.58
N LEU A 36 -0.45 13.53 -4.21
CA LEU A 36 0.35 14.35 -5.12
C LEU A 36 1.67 13.68 -5.51
N GLU A 37 2.34 13.00 -4.58
CA GLU A 37 3.55 12.24 -4.90
C GLU A 37 3.24 11.01 -5.78
N ALA A 38 2.15 10.31 -5.48
CA ALA A 38 1.69 9.19 -6.29
C ALA A 38 1.34 9.61 -7.74
N GLU A 39 0.71 10.77 -7.92
CA GLU A 39 0.42 11.33 -9.25
C GLU A 39 1.69 11.66 -10.04
N LYS A 40 2.72 12.21 -9.39
CA LYS A 40 4.02 12.51 -10.03
C LYS A 40 4.74 11.24 -10.47
N GLU A 41 4.67 10.18 -9.67
CA GLU A 41 5.33 8.90 -9.97
C GLU A 41 4.55 8.06 -10.99
N ALA A 42 3.22 8.21 -11.03
CA ALA A 42 2.37 7.45 -11.92
C ALA A 42 2.52 7.90 -13.39
N ASN A 43 2.71 6.92 -14.26
CA ASN A 43 2.50 7.10 -15.70
C ASN A 43 1.33 6.20 -16.16
N PRO A 44 0.09 6.72 -16.20
CA PRO A 44 -1.09 5.94 -16.57
C PRO A 44 -1.04 5.37 -17.99
N ALA A 45 -0.26 5.99 -18.90
CA ALA A 45 -0.12 5.52 -20.27
C ALA A 45 0.64 4.18 -20.36
N LEU A 46 1.43 3.83 -19.33
CA LEU A 46 2.19 2.58 -19.29
C LEU A 46 1.46 1.48 -18.53
N GLN A 47 0.77 1.82 -17.44
CA GLN A 47 0.07 0.86 -16.59
C GLN A 47 -1.19 1.50 -15.99
N PRO A 48 -2.39 0.97 -16.23
CA PRO A 48 -3.64 1.53 -15.70
C PRO A 48 -3.68 1.63 -14.17
N THR A 49 -2.93 0.78 -13.48
CA THR A 49 -2.86 0.74 -12.01
C THR A 49 -1.69 1.53 -11.43
N ALA A 50 -0.94 2.29 -12.25
CA ALA A 50 0.28 2.98 -11.82
C ALA A 50 0.06 3.90 -10.61
N PHE A 51 -1.01 4.70 -10.64
CA PHE A 51 -1.37 5.57 -9.53
C PHE A 51 -1.66 4.80 -8.24
N GLN A 52 -2.48 3.75 -8.31
CA GLN A 52 -2.86 2.99 -7.11
C GLN A 52 -1.65 2.30 -6.48
N VAL A 53 -0.72 1.80 -7.30
CA VAL A 53 0.53 1.19 -6.79
C VAL A 53 1.44 2.24 -6.17
N ALA A 54 1.60 3.40 -6.82
CA ALA A 54 2.38 4.51 -6.26
C ALA A 54 1.79 4.99 -4.93
N LEU A 55 0.46 5.17 -4.86
CA LEU A 55 -0.23 5.53 -3.63
C LEU A 55 -0.03 4.48 -2.54
N ALA A 56 -0.16 3.19 -2.87
CA ALA A 56 0.10 2.09 -1.94
C ALA A 56 1.53 2.14 -1.38
N CYS A 57 2.53 2.56 -2.16
CA CYS A 57 3.90 2.74 -1.67
C CYS A 57 4.00 3.86 -0.63
N GLN A 58 3.26 4.95 -0.81
CA GLN A 58 3.25 6.08 0.13
C GLN A 58 2.57 5.74 1.47
N VAL A 59 1.50 4.93 1.41
CA VAL A 59 0.64 4.67 2.59
C VAL A 59 0.91 3.33 3.29
N LEU A 60 1.73 2.46 2.71
CA LEU A 60 2.17 1.23 3.36
C LEU A 60 3.19 1.57 4.46
N VAL A 61 2.79 1.35 5.71
CA VAL A 61 3.64 1.58 6.90
C VAL A 61 4.59 0.41 7.08
N ARG A 62 4.07 -0.82 6.96
CA ARG A 62 4.80 -2.05 7.24
C ARG A 62 4.29 -3.22 6.40
N ALA A 63 5.21 -4.11 6.05
CA ALA A 63 4.96 -5.40 5.42
C ALA A 63 5.75 -6.48 6.18
N GLY A 64 5.09 -7.21 7.09
CA GLY A 64 5.78 -8.13 7.99
C GLY A 64 6.72 -7.36 8.94
N ASP A 65 8.02 -7.62 8.85
CA ASP A 65 9.05 -6.89 9.61
C ASP A 65 9.63 -5.69 8.84
N ASP A 66 9.35 -5.60 7.54
CA ASP A 66 9.88 -4.53 6.69
C ASP A 66 9.06 -3.25 6.89
N THR A 67 9.76 -2.16 7.18
CA THR A 67 9.21 -0.80 7.20
C THR A 67 9.82 -0.01 6.04
N GLY A 68 9.06 0.90 5.46
CA GLY A 68 9.41 1.56 4.19
C GLY A 68 10.77 2.30 4.17
N PRO A 69 11.16 2.85 3.00
CA PRO A 69 10.30 3.14 1.85
C PRO A 69 10.02 1.91 0.97
N PHE A 70 8.78 1.81 0.52
CA PHE A 70 8.35 0.82 -0.47
C PHE A 70 8.40 1.43 -1.87
N VAL A 71 8.60 0.59 -2.89
CA VAL A 71 8.71 1.03 -4.28
C VAL A 71 7.83 0.19 -5.20
N PRO A 72 7.31 0.74 -6.32
CA PRO A 72 6.40 0.02 -7.21
C PRO A 72 6.96 -1.30 -7.73
N ALA A 73 8.29 -1.43 -7.86
CA ALA A 73 8.93 -2.66 -8.29
C ALA A 73 8.65 -3.86 -7.36
N GLN A 74 8.43 -3.64 -6.06
CA GLN A 74 8.10 -4.69 -5.09
C GLN A 74 6.69 -5.27 -5.32
N PHE A 75 5.78 -4.48 -5.91
CA PHE A 75 4.41 -4.87 -6.19
C PHE A 75 4.29 -5.72 -7.47
N LYS A 76 5.35 -5.85 -8.27
CA LYS A 76 5.35 -6.71 -9.48
C LYS A 76 5.17 -8.20 -9.19
N THR A 77 5.52 -8.64 -7.98
CA THR A 77 5.38 -10.04 -7.54
C THR A 77 4.01 -10.33 -6.92
N LEU A 78 3.16 -9.31 -6.82
CA LEU A 78 1.90 -9.35 -6.08
C LEU A 78 0.81 -10.01 -6.93
N LYS A 79 0.13 -11.00 -6.34
CA LYS A 79 -0.99 -11.69 -6.97
C LYS A 79 -2.26 -10.85 -6.86
N GLY A 80 -3.18 -10.98 -7.81
CA GLY A 80 -4.44 -10.21 -7.80
C GLY A 80 -5.26 -10.32 -6.50
N LYS A 81 -5.28 -11.49 -5.84
CA LYS A 81 -5.93 -11.67 -4.53
C LYS A 81 -5.24 -10.92 -3.40
N GLN A 82 -3.91 -10.82 -3.43
CA GLN A 82 -3.17 -9.98 -2.48
C GLN A 82 -3.49 -8.51 -2.77
N TRP A 83 -3.53 -8.10 -4.03
CA TRP A 83 -3.80 -6.71 -4.41
C TRP A 83 -5.19 -6.24 -3.97
N ALA A 84 -6.18 -7.14 -3.99
CA ALA A 84 -7.50 -6.86 -3.44
C ALA A 84 -7.43 -6.45 -1.95
N VAL A 85 -6.59 -7.12 -1.14
CA VAL A 85 -6.40 -6.79 0.28
C VAL A 85 -5.77 -5.41 0.47
N PHE A 86 -4.81 -5.02 -0.37
CA PHE A 86 -4.24 -3.66 -0.33
C PHE A 86 -5.31 -2.60 -0.59
N ARG A 87 -6.14 -2.79 -1.62
CA ARG A 87 -7.21 -1.84 -1.94
C ARG A 87 -8.24 -1.75 -0.82
N GLU A 88 -8.62 -2.88 -0.24
CA GLU A 88 -9.52 -2.93 0.92
C GLU A 88 -8.92 -2.20 2.12
N ALA A 89 -7.64 -2.46 2.45
CA ALA A 89 -6.94 -1.79 3.54
C ALA A 89 -6.87 -0.27 3.35
N MET A 90 -6.56 0.21 2.13
CA MET A 90 -6.53 1.64 1.83
C MET A 90 -7.92 2.28 1.97
N GLN A 91 -8.98 1.62 1.49
CA GLN A 91 -10.35 2.11 1.63
C GLN A 91 -10.83 2.14 3.09
N GLU A 92 -10.42 1.17 3.90
CA GLU A 92 -10.73 1.17 5.34
C GLU A 92 -9.95 2.25 6.09
N ALA A 93 -8.68 2.46 5.74
CA ALA A 93 -7.86 3.49 6.36
C ALA A 93 -8.39 4.90 6.05
N GLU A 94 -8.89 5.12 4.83
CA GLU A 94 -9.58 6.35 4.43
C GLU A 94 -10.81 6.61 5.31
N LYS A 95 -11.69 5.61 5.46
CA LYS A 95 -12.89 5.73 6.32
C LYS A 95 -12.57 6.03 7.78
N LEU A 96 -11.50 5.44 8.32
CA LEU A 96 -11.07 5.71 9.68
C LEU A 96 -10.58 7.16 9.88
N GLY A 97 -10.06 7.79 8.82
CA GLY A 97 -9.62 9.19 8.86
C GLY A 97 -10.74 10.22 8.79
N GLU A 98 -11.93 9.81 8.32
CA GLU A 98 -13.13 10.64 8.23
C GLU A 98 -13.86 10.84 9.58
N ASP A 99 -13.60 9.97 10.56
CA ASP A 99 -14.16 10.00 11.94
C ASP A 99 -13.32 10.87 12.92
#